data_AF-A0A1F8HB39-F1
#
_entry.id   AF-A0A1F8HB39-F1
#
_cell.length_a   1.000
_cell.length_b   1.000
_cell.length_c   1.000
_cell.angle_alpha   90.00
_cell.angle_beta   90.00
_cell.angle_gamma   90.00
#
_symmetry.space_group_name_H-M   'P 1'
#
loop_
_entity.id
_entity.type
_entity.pdbx_description
1 polymer ?
#
loop_
_entity_poly.entity_id
_entity_poly.type
_entity_poly.pdbx_seq_one_letter_code
_entity_poly.pdbx_strand_id
1 'polypeptide(L)'
;MTIWEVYETFDGIYEEIFFSDKERIYRHWLGTCQLKKERELEAQIERIYGVEYLQEKWIAAFGGNDLKQAEQLLKFMMLFMIFGSHMADADYLFDNGNLTEFFEEYQANEDRLRAFNICFGESAGPQKIKAKISKILRQLP
;
A
#
# COMPACT_ATOMS: atom_id res chain seq x y z
N MET A 1 -10.36 2.59 3.98
CA MET A 1 -9.08 1.99 4.39
C MET A 1 -7.97 3.00 4.24
N THR A 2 -7.07 3.09 5.21
CA THR A 2 -5.69 3.51 4.95
C THR A 2 -4.96 2.35 4.28
N ILE A 3 -3.90 2.59 3.50
CA ILE A 3 -3.10 1.47 2.99
C ILE A 3 -2.44 0.67 4.13
N TRP A 4 -2.40 1.24 5.33
CA TRP A 4 -1.86 0.58 6.50
C TRP A 4 -2.75 -0.56 6.98
N GLU A 5 -4.08 -0.40 6.96
CA GLU A 5 -4.96 -1.53 7.27
C GLU A 5 -4.95 -2.57 6.13
N VAL A 6 -4.67 -2.17 4.87
CA VAL A 6 -4.39 -3.12 3.77
C VAL A 6 -3.13 -3.91 4.08
N TYR A 7 -2.08 -3.23 4.55
CA TYR A 7 -0.82 -3.86 4.93
C TYR A 7 -0.99 -4.83 6.10
N GLU A 8 -1.73 -4.42 7.14
CA GLU A 8 -2.02 -5.26 8.32
C GLU A 8 -2.87 -6.49 7.97
N THR A 9 -3.62 -6.45 6.86
CA THR A 9 -4.43 -7.58 6.38
C THR A 9 -3.78 -8.35 5.22
N PHE A 10 -2.63 -7.89 4.73
CA PHE A 10 -2.00 -8.40 3.50
C PHE A 10 -1.64 -9.88 3.59
N ASP A 11 -1.00 -10.29 4.68
CA ASP A 11 -0.66 -11.69 4.94
C ASP A 11 -1.91 -12.56 5.01
N GLY A 12 -2.99 -12.08 5.64
CA GLY A 12 -4.26 -12.79 5.73
C GLY A 12 -4.93 -12.97 4.37
N ILE A 13 -4.86 -11.96 3.49
CA ILE A 13 -5.36 -12.06 2.11
C ILE A 13 -4.58 -13.12 1.34
N TYR A 14 -3.24 -13.11 1.47
CA TYR A 14 -2.39 -14.12 0.85
C TYR A 14 -2.71 -15.53 1.35
N GLU A 15 -2.85 -15.71 2.66
CA GLU A 15 -3.20 -16.99 3.26
C GLU A 15 -4.55 -17.51 2.76
N GLU A 16 -5.56 -16.65 2.65
CA GLU A 16 -6.87 -17.06 2.14
C GLU A 16 -6.83 -17.45 0.66
N ILE A 17 -5.97 -16.84 -0.14
CA ILE A 17 -5.82 -17.13 -1.57
C ILE A 17 -4.97 -18.39 -1.83
N PHE A 18 -3.90 -18.62 -1.07
CA PHE A 18 -2.93 -19.68 -1.37
C PHE A 18 -3.01 -20.90 -0.44
N PHE A 19 -3.62 -20.76 0.74
CA PHE A 19 -3.67 -21.83 1.75
C PHE A 19 -5.08 -22.17 2.22
N SER A 20 -6.13 -21.52 1.70
CA SER A 20 -7.49 -21.96 1.97
C SER A 20 -7.79 -23.29 1.26
N ASP A 21 -8.51 -24.16 1.96
CA ASP A 21 -9.11 -25.39 1.45
C ASP A 21 -10.39 -25.14 0.64
N LYS A 22 -10.88 -23.90 0.59
CA LYS A 22 -12.10 -23.53 -0.13
C LYS A 22 -11.82 -23.37 -1.62
N GLU A 23 -12.68 -23.89 -2.47
CA GLU A 23 -12.61 -23.62 -3.92
C GLU A 23 -13.00 -22.18 -4.26
N ARG A 24 -13.77 -21.52 -3.38
CA ARG A 24 -14.32 -20.19 -3.60
C ARG A 24 -14.30 -19.36 -2.33
N ILE A 25 -13.89 -18.10 -2.45
CA ILE A 25 -13.76 -17.20 -1.30
C ILE A 25 -14.39 -15.83 -1.57
N TYR A 26 -14.74 -15.15 -0.48
CA TYR A 26 -15.35 -13.83 -0.47
C TYR A 26 -14.27 -12.79 -0.22
N ARG A 27 -14.24 -11.70 -1.00
CA ARG A 27 -13.22 -10.66 -0.87
C ARG A 27 -13.57 -9.68 0.24
N HIS A 28 -13.66 -10.17 1.48
CA HIS A 28 -14.09 -9.37 2.62
C HIS A 28 -13.16 -8.18 2.88
N TRP A 29 -11.88 -8.33 2.53
CA TRP A 29 -10.86 -7.30 2.53
C TRP A 29 -11.09 -6.16 1.51
N LEU A 30 -12.04 -6.28 0.59
CA LEU A 30 -12.49 -5.12 -0.21
C LEU A 30 -13.50 -4.25 0.55
N GLY A 31 -14.15 -4.80 1.58
CA GLY A 31 -15.09 -4.06 2.43
C GLY A 31 -14.45 -2.86 3.13
N THR A 32 -13.14 -2.94 3.33
CA THR A 32 -12.36 -1.87 3.92
C THR A 32 -12.00 -0.78 2.89
N CYS A 33 -12.00 -1.07 1.58
CA CYS A 33 -11.67 -0.13 0.48
C CYS A 33 -12.75 0.92 0.17
N GLN A 34 -13.75 1.11 1.04
CA GLN A 34 -14.86 2.03 0.80
C GLN A 34 -14.39 3.49 0.60
N LEU A 35 -14.20 3.87 -0.65
CA LEU A 35 -14.25 5.25 -1.10
C LEU A 35 -15.73 5.62 -1.23
N LYS A 36 -16.11 6.80 -0.72
CA LYS A 36 -17.51 7.26 -0.56
C LYS A 36 -18.45 6.79 -1.68
N LYS A 37 -19.47 6.00 -1.33
CA LYS A 37 -20.70 5.71 -2.10
C LYS A 37 -20.52 5.31 -3.57
N GLU A 38 -19.59 4.40 -3.86
CA GLU A 38 -19.63 3.67 -5.13
C GLU A 38 -20.47 2.39 -4.96
N ARG A 39 -21.73 2.42 -5.41
CA ARG A 39 -22.63 1.23 -5.40
C ARG A 39 -22.02 0.02 -6.12
N GLU A 40 -21.11 0.26 -7.05
CA GLU A 40 -20.39 -0.79 -7.79
C GLU A 40 -19.38 -1.54 -6.90
N LEU A 41 -18.83 -0.87 -5.89
CA LEU A 41 -17.89 -1.48 -4.95
C LEU A 41 -18.60 -2.45 -4.00
N GLU A 42 -19.82 -2.13 -3.54
CA GLU A 42 -20.63 -3.03 -2.70
C GLU A 42 -20.94 -4.35 -3.43
N ALA A 43 -21.34 -4.27 -4.71
CA ALA A 43 -21.57 -5.45 -5.54
C ALA A 43 -20.27 -6.26 -5.80
N GLN A 44 -19.12 -5.60 -5.83
CA GLN A 44 -17.81 -6.26 -5.95
C GLN A 44 -17.39 -6.96 -4.64
N ILE A 45 -17.67 -6.34 -3.49
CA ILE A 45 -17.38 -6.88 -2.17
C ILE A 45 -18.19 -8.18 -1.98
N GLU A 46 -19.46 -8.19 -2.37
CA GLU A 46 -20.34 -9.34 -2.18
C GLU A 46 -20.07 -10.55 -3.09
N ARG A 47 -19.20 -10.37 -4.08
CA ARG A 47 -18.98 -11.37 -5.12
C ARG A 47 -17.98 -12.44 -4.71
N ILE A 48 -18.41 -13.68 -4.87
CA ILE A 48 -17.60 -14.88 -4.62
C ILE A 48 -16.78 -15.23 -5.86
N TYR A 49 -15.47 -15.45 -5.68
CA TYR A 49 -14.54 -15.81 -6.75
C TYR A 49 -13.94 -17.19 -6.52
N GLY A 50 -13.59 -17.88 -7.61
CA GLY A 50 -12.79 -19.09 -7.53
C GLY A 50 -11.38 -18.75 -7.03
N VAL A 51 -10.82 -19.61 -6.18
CA VAL A 51 -9.48 -19.39 -5.62
C VAL A 51 -8.41 -19.37 -6.71
N GLU A 52 -8.48 -20.27 -7.68
CA GLU A 52 -7.55 -20.28 -8.83
C GLU A 52 -7.51 -18.94 -9.57
N TYR A 53 -8.70 -18.36 -9.83
CA TYR A 53 -8.79 -17.04 -10.45
C TYR A 53 -8.12 -15.95 -9.60
N LEU A 54 -8.26 -16.00 -8.27
CA LEU A 54 -7.62 -15.02 -7.39
C LEU A 54 -6.09 -15.21 -7.32
N GLN A 55 -5.61 -16.45 -7.35
CA GLN A 55 -4.18 -16.76 -7.45
C GLN A 55 -3.59 -16.22 -8.75
N GLU A 56 -4.26 -16.42 -9.89
CA GLU A 56 -3.85 -15.86 -11.17
C GLU A 56 -3.77 -14.34 -11.12
N LYS A 57 -4.77 -13.67 -10.52
CA LYS A 57 -4.78 -12.21 -10.37
C LYS A 57 -3.71 -11.70 -9.42
N TRP A 58 -3.43 -12.43 -8.34
CA TRP A 58 -2.31 -12.13 -7.45
C TRP A 58 -0.98 -12.20 -8.19
N ILE A 59 -0.72 -13.30 -8.89
CA ILE A 59 0.52 -13.49 -9.64
C ILE A 59 0.67 -12.42 -10.72
N ALA A 60 -0.41 -12.06 -11.43
CA ALA A 60 -0.38 -10.99 -12.41
C ALA A 60 -0.08 -9.61 -11.79
N ALA A 61 -0.53 -9.35 -10.56
CA ALA A 61 -0.30 -8.08 -9.87
C ALA A 61 1.10 -7.98 -9.25
N PHE A 62 1.62 -9.07 -8.68
CA PHE A 62 2.87 -9.08 -7.92
C PHE A 62 4.05 -9.75 -8.63
N GLY A 63 3.83 -10.31 -9.81
CA GLY A 63 4.87 -11.00 -10.61
C GLY A 63 5.23 -12.40 -10.09
N GLY A 64 4.51 -12.92 -9.09
CA GLY A 64 4.78 -14.23 -8.49
C GLY A 64 3.87 -14.55 -7.31
N ASN A 65 4.16 -15.67 -6.64
CA ASN A 65 3.45 -16.13 -5.43
C ASN A 65 4.26 -15.91 -4.15
N ASP A 66 5.43 -15.28 -4.21
CA ASP A 66 6.24 -15.01 -3.02
C ASP A 66 5.67 -13.83 -2.22
N LEU A 67 5.19 -14.10 -1.00
CA LEU A 67 4.59 -13.09 -0.13
C LEU A 67 5.55 -11.94 0.17
N LYS A 68 6.84 -12.22 0.43
CA LYS A 68 7.82 -11.18 0.78
C LYS A 68 8.11 -10.27 -0.41
N GLN A 69 8.20 -10.82 -1.61
CA GLN A 69 8.35 -10.03 -2.84
C GLN A 69 7.10 -9.18 -3.10
N ALA A 70 5.91 -9.74 -2.86
CA ALA A 70 4.65 -9.00 -2.98
C ALA A 70 4.57 -7.84 -1.97
N GLU A 71 4.95 -8.07 -0.71
CA GLU A 71 5.06 -7.03 0.33
C GLU A 71 6.06 -5.94 -0.08
N GLN A 72 7.20 -6.33 -0.63
CA GLN A 72 8.25 -5.39 -1.04
C GLN A 72 7.78 -4.52 -2.22
N LEU A 73 7.11 -5.11 -3.21
CA LEU A 73 6.51 -4.37 -4.32
C LEU A 73 5.43 -3.40 -3.84
N LEU A 74 4.58 -3.81 -2.90
CA LEU A 74 3.56 -2.95 -2.30
C LEU A 74 4.18 -1.72 -1.62
N LYS A 75 5.27 -1.92 -0.86
CA LYS A 75 6.04 -0.83 -0.22
C LYS A 75 6.63 0.12 -1.28
N PHE A 76 7.14 -0.40 -2.39
CA PHE A 76 7.64 0.43 -3.48
C PHE A 76 6.54 1.24 -4.17
N MET A 77 5.38 0.65 -4.42
CA MET A 77 4.22 1.38 -4.97
C MET A 77 3.77 2.51 -4.03
N MET A 78 3.76 2.28 -2.71
CA MET A 78 3.45 3.31 -1.71
C MET A 78 4.42 4.48 -1.74
N LEU A 79 5.73 4.19 -1.80
CA LEU A 79 6.76 5.23 -1.88
C LEU A 79 6.67 6.01 -3.20
N PHE A 80 6.42 5.32 -4.31
CA PHE A 80 6.21 5.96 -5.61
C PHE A 80 4.99 6.89 -5.62
N MET A 81 3.87 6.52 -4.99
CA MET A 81 2.69 7.38 -4.91
C MET A 81 2.97 8.71 -4.19
N ILE A 82 3.94 8.75 -3.27
CA ILE A 82 4.27 9.95 -2.49
C ILE A 82 5.40 10.75 -3.13
N PHE A 83 6.47 10.06 -3.52
CA PHE A 83 7.71 10.69 -3.98
C PHE A 83 7.85 10.71 -5.50
N GLY A 84 6.99 9.99 -6.22
CA GLY A 84 7.06 9.86 -7.68
C GLY A 84 8.44 9.38 -8.13
N SER A 85 8.96 10.02 -9.19
CA SER A 85 10.30 9.74 -9.71
C SER A 85 11.45 10.04 -8.74
N HIS A 86 11.24 10.90 -7.74
CA HIS A 86 12.27 11.20 -6.73
C HIS A 86 12.59 10.02 -5.81
N MET A 87 11.76 8.98 -5.82
CA MET A 87 12.04 7.72 -5.12
C MET A 87 13.35 7.04 -5.59
N ALA A 88 13.76 7.26 -6.84
CA ALA A 88 14.99 6.70 -7.38
C ALA A 88 16.27 7.36 -6.82
N ASP A 89 16.13 8.50 -6.14
CA ASP A 89 17.23 9.24 -5.50
C ASP A 89 17.08 9.15 -3.97
N ALA A 90 17.66 8.08 -3.41
CA ALA A 90 17.61 7.84 -1.97
C ALA A 90 18.35 8.91 -1.16
N ASP A 91 19.41 9.50 -1.72
CA ASP A 91 20.19 10.55 -1.06
C ASP A 91 19.36 11.84 -0.93
N TYR A 92 18.61 12.19 -1.98
CA TYR A 92 17.66 13.30 -1.96
C TYR A 92 16.56 13.15 -0.89
N LEU A 93 16.04 11.94 -0.69
CA LEU A 93 14.99 11.66 0.30
C LEU A 93 15.46 11.73 1.76
N PHE A 94 16.75 11.51 2.02
CA PHE A 94 17.28 11.36 3.38
C PHE A 94 18.08 12.53 3.91
N ASP A 95 18.47 13.48 3.06
CA ASP A 95 19.24 14.63 3.52
C ASP A 95 18.44 15.46 4.54
N ASN A 96 19.14 15.94 5.57
CA ASN A 96 18.53 16.36 6.85
C ASN A 96 17.68 17.66 6.81
N GLY A 97 17.42 18.23 5.63
CA GLY A 97 16.48 19.34 5.40
C GLY A 97 15.40 19.05 4.33
N ASN A 98 15.62 18.07 3.46
CA ASN A 98 14.87 17.91 2.22
C ASN A 98 13.47 17.32 2.38
N LEU A 99 13.12 16.62 3.46
CA LEU A 99 11.73 16.18 3.64
C LEU A 99 10.83 17.36 4.00
N THR A 100 11.32 18.28 4.84
CA THR A 100 10.60 19.50 5.20
C THR A 100 10.53 20.43 3.98
N GLU A 101 11.64 20.67 3.30
CA GLU A 101 11.67 21.40 2.01
C GLU A 101 10.85 20.69 0.92
N PHE A 102 10.80 19.37 0.82
CA PHE A 102 9.97 18.66 -0.16
C PHE A 102 8.48 18.86 0.11
N PHE A 103 8.05 18.90 1.36
CA PHE A 103 6.66 19.23 1.72
C PHE A 103 6.36 20.75 1.68
N GLU A 104 7.39 21.61 1.81
CA GLU A 104 7.28 23.08 1.80
C GLU A 104 7.44 23.72 0.40
N GLU A 105 8.46 23.34 -0.39
CA GLU A 105 8.73 23.79 -1.78
C GLU A 105 7.69 23.22 -2.75
N TYR A 106 7.46 21.92 -2.69
CA TYR A 106 6.26 21.34 -3.29
C TYR A 106 5.21 21.38 -2.21
N GLN A 107 4.61 22.57 -1.98
CA GLN A 107 3.36 22.70 -1.21
C GLN A 107 2.55 21.48 -1.55
N ALA A 108 2.50 20.52 -0.63
CA ALA A 108 2.03 19.20 -0.98
C ALA A 108 0.60 19.43 -1.45
N ASN A 109 0.36 19.31 -2.77
CA ASN A 109 -0.97 19.43 -3.30
C ASN A 109 -1.82 18.51 -2.41
N GLU A 110 -3.01 18.94 -2.00
CA GLU A 110 -3.77 18.26 -0.94
C GLU A 110 -3.78 16.73 -1.15
N ASP A 111 -3.74 16.29 -2.40
CA ASP A 111 -3.57 14.92 -2.87
C ASP A 111 -2.30 14.17 -2.42
N ARG A 112 -1.10 14.77 -2.40
CA ARG A 112 0.14 14.11 -1.92
C ARG A 112 0.14 13.98 -0.41
N LEU A 113 -0.28 15.02 0.30
CA LEU A 113 -0.42 14.97 1.76
C LEU A 113 -1.53 13.99 2.15
N ARG A 114 -2.63 13.95 1.39
CA ARG A 114 -3.70 12.97 1.50
C ARG A 114 -3.22 11.56 1.19
N ALA A 115 -2.47 11.35 0.10
CA ALA A 115 -1.88 10.06 -0.24
C ALA A 115 -0.92 9.60 0.85
N PHE A 116 -0.13 10.51 1.41
CA PHE A 116 0.74 10.25 2.56
C PHE A 116 -0.07 9.83 3.78
N ASN A 117 -1.10 10.58 4.18
CA ASN A 117 -1.95 10.25 5.32
C ASN A 117 -2.73 8.94 5.11
N ILE A 118 -3.20 8.69 3.89
CA ILE A 118 -3.80 7.40 3.51
C ILE A 118 -2.76 6.29 3.59
N CYS A 119 -1.50 6.55 3.20
CA CYS A 119 -0.50 5.50 3.10
C CYS A 119 0.23 5.20 4.42
N PHE A 120 0.33 6.18 5.31
CA PHE A 120 1.18 6.10 6.50
C PHE A 120 0.45 6.49 7.79
N GLY A 121 -0.86 6.80 7.70
CA GLY A 121 -1.66 7.33 8.81
C GLY A 121 -1.38 8.81 9.09
N GLU A 122 -2.25 9.45 9.87
CA GLU A 122 -2.03 10.82 10.34
C GLU A 122 -0.71 10.89 11.12
N SER A 123 0.29 11.50 10.50
CA SER A 123 1.62 11.60 11.07
C SER A 123 1.77 12.98 11.70
N ALA A 124 1.78 13.03 13.03
CA ALA A 124 2.04 14.25 13.79
C ALA A 124 3.52 14.65 13.64
N GLY A 125 3.84 15.35 12.56
CA GLY A 125 5.08 16.11 12.37
C GLY A 125 6.17 15.44 11.51
N PRO A 126 7.07 16.25 10.90
CA PRO A 126 8.11 15.79 9.97
C PRO A 126 9.04 14.69 10.49
N GLN A 127 9.36 14.69 11.80
CA GLN A 127 10.28 13.72 12.40
C GLN A 127 9.69 12.30 12.46
N LYS A 128 8.38 12.16 12.73
CA LYS A 128 7.70 10.85 12.74
C LYS A 128 7.61 10.27 11.32
N ILE A 129 7.41 11.13 10.34
CA ILE A 129 7.39 10.79 8.90
C ILE A 129 8.75 10.21 8.49
N LYS A 130 9.84 10.92 8.80
CA LYS A 130 11.21 10.48 8.50
C LYS A 130 11.52 9.12 9.13
N ALA A 131 11.10 8.88 10.38
CA ALA A 131 11.33 7.61 11.06
C ALA A 131 10.60 6.43 10.39
N LYS A 132 9.34 6.61 9.95
CA LYS A 132 8.58 5.57 9.24
C LYS A 132 9.20 5.23 7.88
N ILE A 133 9.58 6.24 7.10
CA ILE A 133 10.23 6.06 5.79
C ILE A 133 11.59 5.36 5.95
N SER A 134 12.40 5.83 6.92
CA SER A 134 13.70 5.23 7.22
C SER A 134 13.60 3.76 7.60
N LYS A 135 12.56 3.38 8.36
CA LYS A 135 12.34 1.98 8.76
C LYS A 135 12.05 1.09 7.55
N ILE A 136 11.29 1.56 6.58
CA ILE A 136 10.97 0.80 5.36
C ILE A 136 12.22 0.65 4.49
N LEU A 137 12.96 1.73 4.27
CA LEU A 137 14.14 1.71 3.41
C LEU A 137 15.32 0.94 4.03
N ARG A 138 15.45 0.89 5.36
CA ARG A 138 16.46 0.06 6.06
C ARG A 138 16.14 -1.43 6.11
N GLN A 139 14.90 -1.82 5.80
CA GLN A 139 14.48 -3.22 5.67
C GLN A 139 14.62 -3.71 4.23
N LEU A 140 15.11 -2.87 3.31
CA LEU A 140 15.47 -3.28 1.96
C LEU A 140 16.84 -3.98 1.99
N PRO A 141 17.03 -5.05 1.20
CA PRO A 141 18.32 -5.70 1.02
C PRO A 141 19.36 -4.80 0.33
#